data_AF-J9G8J4-F1
#
_entry.id   AF-J9G8J4-F1
#
_cell.length_a   1.000
_cell.length_b   1.000
_cell.length_c   1.000
_cell.angle_alpha   90.00
_cell.angle_beta   90.00
_cell.angle_gamma   90.00
#
_symmetry.space_group_name_H-M   'P 1'
#
loop_
_entity.id
_entity.type
_entity.pdbx_description
1 polymer ?
#
loop_
_entity_poly.entity_id
_entity_poly.type
_entity_poly.pdbx_seq_one_letter_code
_entity_poly.pdbx_strand_id
1 'polypeptide(L)' 'MEWENKLYQILLPGREALGVMEDWLECNIETDIRLRRAKTQGHIVIETTDTMFANRIRMWHPGCKIHIKELK' A
#
# COMPACT_ATOMS: atom_id res chain seq x y z
N MET A 1 4.39 -5.27 -19.58
CA MET A 1 4.86 -3.87 -19.80
C MET A 1 5.80 -3.52 -18.64
N GLU A 2 6.89 -2.75 -18.80
CA GLU A 2 7.92 -2.53 -17.73
C GLU A 2 7.40 -1.97 -16.39
N TRP A 3 6.12 -1.60 -16.30
CA TRP A 3 5.43 -1.10 -15.10
C TRP A 3 4.86 -2.20 -14.20
N GLU A 4 4.74 -3.44 -14.67
CA GLU A 4 4.12 -4.55 -13.91
C GLU A 4 5.08 -5.24 -12.93
N ASN A 5 6.37 -4.90 -12.95
CA ASN A 5 7.40 -5.60 -12.19
C ASN A 5 7.85 -4.83 -10.94
N LYS A 6 6.98 -3.99 -10.35
CA LYS A 6 7.29 -3.24 -9.13
C LYS A 6 6.37 -3.65 -7.99
N LEU A 7 6.93 -3.85 -6.81
CA LEU A 7 6.22 -4.02 -5.56
C LEU A 7 6.36 -2.74 -4.73
N TYR A 8 5.24 -2.10 -4.46
CA TYR A 8 5.14 -0.96 -3.57
C TYR A 8 4.89 -1.47 -2.16
N GLN A 9 5.80 -1.15 -1.24
CA GLN A 9 5.67 -1.46 0.19
C GLN A 9 5.43 -0.17 0.95
N ILE A 10 4.21 0.01 1.44
CA ILE A 10 3.74 1.27 2.01
C ILE A 10 3.56 1.10 3.52
N LEU A 11 4.38 1.77 4.30
CA LEU A 11 4.33 1.75 5.77
C LEU A 11 3.37 2.84 6.27
N LEU A 12 2.38 2.41 7.05
CA LEU A 12 1.34 3.25 7.63
C LEU A 12 1.14 2.96 9.12
N PRO A 13 0.74 3.95 9.94
CA PRO A 13 0.13 3.69 11.24
C PRO A 13 -1.10 2.78 11.07
N GLY A 14 -1.35 1.88 12.02
CA GLY A 14 -2.45 0.90 11.92
C GLY A 14 -3.82 1.54 11.72
N ARG A 15 -4.06 2.72 12.33
CA ARG A 15 -5.29 3.50 12.13
C ARG A 15 -5.49 3.98 10.69
N GLU A 16 -4.40 4.31 10.00
CA GLU A 16 -4.44 4.79 8.61
C GLU A 16 -4.55 3.60 7.65
N ALA A 17 -3.90 2.47 7.98
CA ALA A 17 -4.06 1.24 7.23
C ALA A 17 -5.52 0.73 7.22
N LEU A 18 -6.28 0.97 8.29
CA LEU A 18 -7.71 0.66 8.32
C LEU A 18 -8.48 1.41 7.22
N GLY A 19 -8.27 2.73 7.10
CA GLY A 19 -8.91 3.55 6.05
C GLY A 19 -8.53 3.09 4.64
N VAL A 20 -7.27 2.68 4.42
CA VAL A 20 -6.86 2.10 3.12
C VAL A 20 -7.60 0.79 2.82
N MET A 21 -7.86 -0.05 3.84
CA MET A 21 -8.61 -1.29 3.65
C MET A 21 -10.10 -1.04 3.39
N GLU A 22 -10.70 -0.06 4.08
CA GLU A 22 -12.07 0.39 3.83
C GLU A 22 -12.20 0.89 2.38
N ASP A 23 -11.32 1.80 1.93
CA ASP A 23 -11.29 2.29 0.55
C ASP A 23 -11.14 1.16 -0.48
N TRP A 24 -10.24 0.21 -0.22
CA TRP A 24 -9.98 -0.92 -1.10
C TRP A 24 -11.24 -1.79 -1.28
N LEU A 25 -11.95 -2.08 -0.19
CA LEU A 25 -13.16 -2.90 -0.19
C LEU A 25 -14.37 -2.14 -0.77
N GLU A 26 -14.58 -0.89 -0.36
CA GLU A 26 -15.79 -0.13 -0.66
C GLU A 26 -15.76 0.50 -2.06
N CYS A 27 -14.59 0.91 -2.54
CA CYS A 27 -14.45 1.47 -3.89
C CYS A 27 -14.27 0.41 -4.99
N ASN A 28 -14.42 -0.88 -4.66
CA ASN A 28 -14.22 -2.02 -5.57
C ASN A 28 -12.92 -1.90 -6.38
N ILE A 29 -11.82 -1.61 -5.69
CA ILE A 29 -10.51 -1.46 -6.34
C ILE A 29 -9.98 -2.84 -6.69
N GLU A 30 -9.94 -3.16 -7.98
CA GLU A 30 -9.51 -4.46 -8.50
C GLU A 30 -7.99 -4.62 -8.47
N THR A 31 -7.41 -4.63 -7.27
CA THR A 31 -6.01 -4.92 -7.04
C THR A 31 -5.84 -5.82 -5.82
N ASP A 32 -4.90 -6.77 -5.89
CA ASP A 32 -4.54 -7.53 -4.70
C ASP A 32 -3.66 -6.70 -3.77
N ILE A 33 -3.95 -6.80 -2.47
CA ILE A 33 -3.12 -6.21 -1.43
C ILE A 33 -2.64 -7.28 -0.46
N ARG A 34 -1.42 -7.12 0.04
CA ARG A 34 -0.90 -7.94 1.14
C ARG A 34 -0.62 -7.08 2.35
N LEU A 35 -1.16 -7.48 3.50
CA LEU A 35 -0.89 -6.85 4.78
C LEU A 35 0.24 -7.58 5.49
N ARG A 36 1.22 -6.83 6.00
CA ARG A 36 2.30 -7.34 6.85
C ARG A 36 2.46 -6.52 8.10
N ARG A 37 2.69 -7.20 9.23
CA ARG A 37 3.08 -6.53 10.47
C ARG A 37 4.42 -5.83 10.27
N ALA A 38 4.49 -4.54 10.56
CA ALA A 38 5.75 -3.81 10.54
C ALA A 38 6.58 -4.14 11.78
N LYS A 39 7.91 -3.95 11.69
CA LYS A 39 8.80 -3.97 12.86
C LYS A 39 8.54 -2.80 13.80
N THR A 40 8.12 -1.66 13.24
CA THR A 40 7.72 -0.48 14.00
C THR A 40 6.39 -0.73 14.70
N GLN A 41 6.35 -0.57 16.02
CA GLN A 41 5.14 -0.79 16.81
C GLN A 41 3.99 0.09 16.31
N GLY A 42 2.79 -0.49 16.25
CA GLY A 42 1.58 0.21 15.81
C GLY A 42 1.51 0.50 14.31
N HIS A 43 2.43 -0.04 13.50
CA HIS A 43 2.43 0.15 12.05
C HIS A 43 2.21 -1.15 11.28
N ILE A 44 1.69 -1.01 10.06
CA ILE A 44 1.45 -2.08 9.08
C ILE A 44 2.13 -1.68 7.77
N VAL A 45 2.60 -2.67 7.03
CA VAL A 45 3.03 -2.51 5.64
C VAL A 45 1.93 -3.07 4.74
N ILE A 46 1.44 -2.25 3.83
CA ILE A 46 0.57 -2.67 2.72
C ILE A 46 1.45 -2.86 1.49
N GLU A 47 1.33 -4.00 0.84
CA GLU A 47 2.02 -4.29 -0.40
C GLU A 47 1.04 -4.39 -1.56
N THR A 48 1.37 -3.77 -2.69
CA THR A 48 0.62 -3.85 -3.93
C THR A 48 1.56 -3.70 -5.12
N THR A 49 1.21 -4.26 -6.27
CA THR A 49 1.89 -4.01 -7.56
C THR A 49 1.19 -2.91 -8.38
N ASP A 50 0.01 -2.46 -7.94
CA ASP A 50 -0.75 -1.43 -8.62
C ASP A 50 -0.19 -0.03 -8.30
N THR A 51 0.35 0.59 -9.33
CA THR A 51 0.94 1.94 -9.26
C THR A 51 -0.12 3.02 -8.95
N MET A 52 -1.32 2.90 -9.50
CA MET A 52 -2.40 3.87 -9.30
C MET A 52 -2.94 3.77 -7.88
N PHE A 53 -3.09 2.55 -7.36
CA PHE A 53 -3.50 2.34 -5.99
C PHE A 53 -2.43 2.81 -5.00
N ALA A 54 -1.16 2.49 -5.25
CA ALA A 54 -0.05 3.00 -4.43
C ALA A 54 0.01 4.54 -4.41
N ASN A 55 -0.19 5.20 -5.56
CA ASN A 55 -0.24 6.65 -5.62
C ASN A 55 -1.47 7.24 -4.92
N ARG A 56 -2.63 6.57 -4.99
CA ARG A 56 -3.82 6.95 -4.22
C ARG A 56 -3.48 6.96 -2.73
N ILE A 57 -2.96 5.86 -2.17
CA ILE A 57 -2.57 5.79 -0.75
C ILE A 57 -1.63 6.94 -0.37
N ARG A 58 -0.63 7.24 -1.21
CA ARG A 58 0.29 8.37 -0.99
C ARG A 58 -0.40 9.73 -0.89
N MET A 59 -1.44 9.96 -1.72
CA MET A 59 -2.18 11.23 -1.74
C MET A 59 -3.05 11.40 -0.51
N TRP A 60 -3.73 10.34 -0.07
CA TRP A 60 -4.63 10.38 1.10
C TRP A 60 -3.88 10.27 2.43
N HIS A 61 -2.71 9.62 2.42
CA HIS A 61 -1.84 9.45 3.58
C HIS A 61 -0.45 10.06 3.31
N PRO A 62 -0.32 11.39 3.31
CA PRO A 62 0.93 12.07 2.94
C PRO A 62 2.11 11.78 3.88
N GLY A 63 1.84 11.28 5.09
CA GLY A 63 2.86 10.84 6.06
C GLY A 63 3.38 9.41 5.83
N CYS A 64 2.82 8.67 4.87
CA CYS A 64 3.24 7.29 4.60
C CYS A 64 4.67 7.23 4.05
N LYS A 65 5.35 6.12 4.31
CA LYS A 65 6.67 5.84 3.71
C LYS A 65 6.52 4.74 2.67
N ILE A 66 7.01 5.01 1.47
CA ILE A 66 6.91 4.07 0.35
C ILE A 66 8.31 3.58 -0.01
N HIS A 67 8.48 2.27 0.00
CA HIS A 67 9.65 1.60 -0.58
C HIS A 67 9.22 0.87 -1.85
N ILE A 68 9.94 1.10 -2.94
CA ILE A 68 9.66 0.48 -4.24
C ILE A 68 10.72 -0.59 -4.48
N LYS A 69 10.29 -1.81 -4.73
CA LYS A 69 11.14 -2.95 -5.02
C LYS A 69 10.86 -3.47 -6.42
N GLU A 70 11.91 -3.68 -7.21
CA GLU A 70 11.81 -4.40 -8.48
C GLU A 70 11.57 -5.91 -8.21
N LEU A 71 10.56 -6.47 -8.87
CA LEU A 71 10.26 -7.89 -8.94
C LEU A 71 11.06 -8.48 -10.11
N LYS A 72 11.63 -9.67 -9.89
CA LYS A 72 12.43 -10.39 -10.87
C LYS A 72 11.60 -11.44 -11.57
#